data_AF-A0A3B9VVF8-F1
#
_entry.id   AF-A0A3B9VVF8-F1
#
_cell.length_a   1.000
_cell.length_b   1.000
_cell.length_c   1.000
_cell.angle_alpha   90.00
_cell.angle_beta   90.00
_cell.angle_gamma   90.00
#
_symmetry.space_group_name_H-M   'P 1'
#
loop_
_entity.id
_entity.type
_entity.pdbx_description
1 polymer ?
#
loop_
_entity_poly.entity_id
_entity_poly.type
_entity_poly.pdbx_seq_one_letter_code
_entity_poly.pdbx_strand_id
1 'polypeptide(L)'
;IDTSLLSATQLKEQVAALFLKEKKEKMLITCTSFGFKYGIPSDADLVFDVRCLPNPFYIPELKNKTGLDQQVRDYVFSCEEARQLYQKIEDFLNFTIPLYEKEGKRQLVVAFGCTGG
;
A
#
# COMPACT_ATOMS: atom_id res chain seq x y z
N ILE A 1 -20.54 -17.31 28.15
CA ILE A 1 -20.61 -17.38 26.68
C ILE A 1 -20.46 -18.85 26.34
N ASP A 2 -21.52 -19.48 25.83
CA ASP A 2 -21.43 -20.86 25.34
C ASP A 2 -20.77 -20.82 23.95
N THR A 3 -19.56 -21.38 23.84
CA THR A 3 -18.74 -21.31 22.63
C THR A 3 -18.77 -22.60 21.81
N SER A 4 -19.59 -23.57 22.21
CA SER A 4 -19.59 -24.95 21.71
C SER A 4 -19.94 -25.08 20.22
N LEU A 5 -20.60 -24.07 19.66
CA LEU A 5 -21.09 -24.04 18.27
C LEU A 5 -20.52 -22.87 17.44
N LEU A 6 -19.52 -22.15 17.96
CA LEU A 6 -18.95 -20.99 17.28
C LEU A 6 -17.65 -21.37 16.57
N SER A 7 -17.52 -20.95 15.31
CA SER A 7 -16.21 -20.90 14.65
C SER A 7 -15.31 -19.86 15.32
N ALA A 8 -14.00 -19.97 15.11
CA ALA A 8 -13.02 -19.02 15.66
C ALA A 8 -13.33 -17.56 15.27
N THR A 9 -13.80 -17.33 14.05
CA THR A 9 -14.21 -16.01 13.55
C THR A 9 -15.43 -15.49 14.32
N GLN A 10 -16.48 -16.30 14.47
CA GLN A 10 -17.72 -15.91 15.17
C GLN A 10 -17.49 -15.67 16.66
N LEU A 11 -16.64 -16.47 17.30
CA LEU A 11 -16.25 -16.24 18.69
C LEU A 11 -15.49 -14.91 18.84
N LYS A 12 -14.58 -14.61 17.92
CA LYS A 12 -13.82 -13.35 17.91
C LYS A 12 -14.74 -12.14 17.72
N GLU A 13 -15.75 -12.25 16.85
CA GLU A 13 -16.78 -11.23 16.65
C GLU A 13 -17.65 -11.02 17.88
N GLN A 14 -18.12 -12.09 18.54
CA GLN A 14 -18.93 -11.98 19.75
C GLN A 14 -18.16 -11.39 20.93
N VAL A 15 -16.90 -11.81 21.12
CA VAL A 15 -16.03 -11.25 22.16
C VAL A 15 -15.75 -9.77 21.84
N ALA A 16 -15.45 -9.44 20.59
CA ALA A 16 -15.30 -8.04 20.17
C ALA A 16 -16.55 -7.20 20.47
N ALA A 17 -17.75 -7.71 20.17
CA ALA A 17 -19.02 -7.02 20.43
C ALA A 17 -19.32 -6.80 21.92
N LEU A 18 -18.86 -7.69 22.80
CA LEU A 18 -19.07 -7.59 24.25
C LEU A 18 -18.11 -6.59 24.94
N PHE A 19 -16.90 -6.39 24.39
CA PHE A 19 -15.86 -5.59 25.02
C PHE A 19 -15.57 -4.25 24.32
N LEU A 20 -15.87 -4.11 23.02
CA LEU A 20 -15.62 -2.89 22.27
C LEU A 20 -16.87 -2.00 22.24
N LYS A 21 -16.96 -1.08 23.21
CA LYS A 21 -17.77 0.13 23.06
C LYS A 21 -17.26 0.92 21.85
N GLU A 22 -18.00 0.85 20.74
CA GLU A 22 -18.09 1.80 19.62
C GLU A 22 -16.83 2.24 18.84
N LYS A 23 -15.62 1.76 19.15
CA LYS A 23 -14.47 1.95 18.25
C LYS A 23 -14.18 0.68 17.46
N LYS A 24 -14.70 0.62 16.23
CA LYS A 24 -14.07 -0.22 15.20
C LYS A 24 -12.60 0.19 15.11
N GLU A 25 -11.68 -0.71 15.45
CA GLU A 25 -10.26 -0.52 15.17
C GLU A 25 -10.13 -0.34 13.65
N LYS A 26 -9.75 0.87 13.20
CA LYS A 26 -9.50 1.14 11.79
C LYS A 26 -8.25 0.38 11.35
N MET A 27 -8.27 -0.19 10.15
CA MET A 27 -7.07 -0.77 9.54
C MET A 27 -6.01 0.32 9.32
N LEU A 28 -4.78 0.09 9.79
CA LEU A 28 -3.63 0.96 9.52
C LEU A 28 -3.09 0.67 8.12
N ILE A 29 -2.91 1.70 7.29
CA ILE A 29 -2.32 1.55 5.96
C ILE A 29 -0.97 2.27 5.95
N THR A 30 0.09 1.54 5.62
CA THR A 30 1.45 2.06 5.51
C THR A 30 1.89 2.01 4.06
N CYS A 31 2.23 3.16 3.48
CA CYS A 31 2.83 3.23 2.15
C CYS A 31 4.35 3.43 2.28
N THR A 32 5.13 2.64 1.55
CA THR A 32 6.59 2.72 1.55
C THR A 32 7.17 2.60 0.15
N SER A 33 8.32 3.21 -0.09
CA SER A 33 9.10 3.06 -1.33
C SER A 33 10.35 2.23 -1.07
N PHE A 34 10.75 1.40 -2.02
CA PHE A 34 11.97 0.58 -1.91
C PHE A 34 12.68 0.43 -3.25
N GLY A 35 13.97 0.05 -3.17
CA GLY A 35 14.76 -0.29 -4.33
C GLY A 35 14.88 -1.81 -4.49
N PHE A 36 14.49 -2.36 -5.63
CA PHE A 36 14.61 -3.80 -5.91
C PHE A 36 16.04 -4.33 -5.74
N LYS A 37 17.06 -3.49 -5.95
CA LYS A 37 18.46 -3.85 -5.71
C LYS A 37 18.79 -4.12 -4.23
N TYR A 38 17.94 -3.70 -3.30
CA TYR A 38 18.05 -3.92 -1.86
C TYR A 38 17.09 -5.00 -1.34
N GLY A 39 16.29 -5.62 -2.23
CA GLY A 39 15.27 -6.59 -1.86
C GLY A 39 13.90 -5.97 -1.58
N ILE A 40 12.88 -6.82 -1.59
CA ILE A 40 11.50 -6.44 -1.27
C ILE A 40 11.36 -6.36 0.26
N PRO A 41 10.70 -5.35 0.85
CA PRO A 41 10.42 -5.30 2.27
C PRO A 41 9.69 -6.56 2.72
N SER A 42 10.20 -7.23 3.76
CA SER A 42 9.66 -8.51 4.24
C SER A 42 8.25 -8.40 4.81
N ASP A 43 7.83 -7.20 5.19
CA ASP A 43 6.53 -6.87 5.75
C ASP A 43 5.52 -6.33 4.71
N ALA A 44 5.89 -6.27 3.43
CA ALA A 44 4.99 -5.80 2.37
C ALA A 44 3.87 -6.81 2.08
N ASP A 45 2.62 -6.34 2.12
CA ASP A 45 1.44 -7.11 1.71
C ASP A 45 1.15 -6.95 0.21
N LEU A 46 1.33 -5.74 -0.30
CA LEU A 46 1.15 -5.38 -1.70
C LEU A 46 2.45 -4.77 -2.23
N VAL A 47 2.90 -5.22 -3.40
CA VAL A 47 4.12 -4.74 -4.03
C VAL A 47 3.80 -4.30 -5.45
N PHE A 48 4.02 -3.03 -5.75
CA PHE A 48 3.86 -2.45 -7.09
C PHE A 48 5.22 -2.14 -7.70
N ASP A 49 5.55 -2.82 -8.80
CA ASP A 49 6.74 -2.53 -9.59
C ASP A 49 6.48 -1.35 -10.52
N VAL A 50 7.23 -0.26 -10.32
CA VAL A 50 7.13 0.97 -11.14
C VAL A 50 8.33 1.16 -12.07
N ARG A 51 9.19 0.14 -12.25
CA ARG A 51 10.38 0.22 -13.13
C ARG A 51 10.03 0.35 -14.61
N CYS A 52 8.77 0.16 -14.99
CA CYS A 52 8.28 0.40 -16.35
C CYS A 52 8.10 1.89 -16.68
N LEU A 53 8.18 2.79 -15.69
CA LEU A 53 8.04 4.23 -15.89
C LEU A 53 9.37 4.91 -16.29
N PRO A 54 9.33 6.13 -16.89
CA PRO A 54 10.53 6.89 -17.19
C PRO A 54 11.39 7.14 -15.94
N ASN A 55 12.68 6.81 -16.05
CA ASN A 55 13.59 6.90 -14.92
C ASN A 55 14.27 8.29 -14.86
N PRO A 56 14.01 9.12 -13.83
CA PRO A 56 14.63 10.45 -13.69
C PRO A 56 16.15 10.39 -13.49
N PHE A 57 16.71 9.23 -13.13
CA PHE A 57 18.15 9.04 -12.94
C PHE A 57 18.99 9.35 -14.18
N TYR A 58 18.41 9.22 -15.38
CA TYR A 58 19.11 9.51 -16.64
C TYR A 58 19.16 11.00 -16.99
N ILE A 59 18.47 11.86 -16.22
CA ILE A 59 18.47 13.31 -16.40
C ILE A 59 19.49 13.90 -15.42
N PRO A 60 20.61 14.49 -15.89
CA PRO A 60 21.67 15.00 -15.03
C PRO A 60 21.18 15.93 -13.92
N GLU A 61 20.20 16.78 -14.22
CA GLU A 61 19.60 17.76 -13.31
C GLU A 61 18.72 17.12 -12.22
N LEU A 62 18.19 15.92 -12.48
CA LEU A 62 17.31 15.19 -11.57
C LEU A 62 18.01 14.05 -10.84
N LYS A 63 19.18 13.61 -11.31
CA LYS A 63 19.91 12.44 -10.79
C LYS A 63 20.16 12.46 -9.28
N ASN A 64 20.40 13.65 -8.71
CA ASN A 64 20.69 13.82 -7.28
C ASN A 64 19.45 14.25 -6.47
N LYS A 65 18.27 14.27 -7.09
CA LYS A 65 17.00 14.62 -6.46
C LYS A 65 16.23 13.36 -6.07
N THR A 66 15.22 13.54 -5.25
CA THR A 66 14.33 12.49 -4.75
C THR A 66 12.94 12.64 -5.35
N GLY A 67 12.09 11.60 -5.24
CA GLY A 67 10.68 11.70 -5.63
C GLY A 67 9.86 12.74 -4.85
N LEU A 68 10.41 13.31 -3.77
CA LEU A 68 9.79 14.39 -3.01
C LEU A 68 10.01 15.76 -3.67
N ASP A 69 11.01 15.89 -4.54
CA ASP A 69 11.32 17.12 -5.25
C ASP A 69 10.31 17.35 -6.38
N GLN A 70 9.74 18.56 -6.45
CA GLN A 70 8.72 18.92 -7.44
C GLN A 70 9.15 18.61 -8.87
N GLN A 71 10.41 18.88 -9.22
CA GLN A 71 10.94 18.65 -10.56
C GLN A 71 10.95 17.16 -10.95
N VAL A 72 11.19 16.25 -9.99
CA VAL A 72 11.13 14.82 -10.24
C VAL A 72 9.69 14.38 -10.41
N ARG A 73 8.77 14.90 -9.60
CA ARG A 73 7.32 14.63 -9.74
C ARG A 73 6.81 15.09 -11.09
N ASP A 74 7.10 16.33 -11.49
CA ASP A 74 6.67 16.90 -12.76
C ASP A 74 7.21 16.10 -13.94
N TYR A 75 8.47 15.67 -13.88
CA TYR A 75 9.06 14.81 -14.90
C TYR A 75 8.32 13.48 -15.01
N VAL A 76 8.12 12.76 -13.89
CA VAL A 76 7.43 11.47 -13.91
C VAL A 76 5.99 11.62 -14.39
N PHE A 77 5.24 12.62 -13.89
CA PHE A 77 3.84 12.83 -14.26
C PHE A 77 3.65 13.52 -15.62
N SER A 78 4.72 14.02 -16.27
CA SER A 78 4.65 14.47 -17.66
C SER A 78 4.31 13.29 -18.59
N CYS A 79 4.78 12.09 -18.26
CA CYS A 79 4.45 10.84 -18.94
C CYS A 79 2.99 10.45 -18.70
N GLU A 80 2.28 10.17 -19.79
CA GLU A 80 0.86 9.81 -19.73
C GLU A 80 0.67 8.45 -19.07
N GLU A 81 1.55 7.48 -19.40
CA GLU A 81 1.53 6.14 -18.85
C GLU A 81 1.75 6.15 -17.33
N ALA A 82 2.54 7.07 -16.79
CA ALA A 82 2.71 7.25 -15.36
C ALA A 82 1.41 7.71 -14.68
N ARG A 83 0.69 8.66 -15.28
CA ARG A 83 -0.63 9.11 -14.81
C ARG A 83 -1.66 7.98 -14.86
N GLN A 84 -1.67 7.22 -15.96
CA GLN A 84 -2.58 6.08 -16.13
C GLN A 84 -2.28 4.94 -15.14
N LEU A 85 -1.01 4.63 -14.89
CA LEU A 85 -0.61 3.62 -13.91
C LEU A 85 -1.01 4.04 -12.49
N TYR A 86 -0.77 5.30 -12.14
CA TYR A 86 -1.19 5.86 -10.85
C TYR A 86 -2.70 5.68 -10.64
N GLN A 87 -3.53 6.07 -11.61
CA GLN A 87 -4.98 5.89 -11.53
C GLN A 87 -5.39 4.43 -11.38
N LYS A 88 -4.77 3.51 -12.14
CA LYS A 88 -5.08 2.07 -12.04
C LYS A 88 -4.74 1.50 -10.66
N ILE A 89 -3.62 1.91 -10.07
CA ILE A 89 -3.23 1.47 -8.73
C ILE A 89 -4.17 2.09 -7.69
N GLU A 90 -4.53 3.37 -7.82
CA GLU A 90 -5.49 4.02 -6.94
C GLU A 90 -6.86 3.32 -6.98
N ASP A 91 -7.38 3.02 -8.18
CA ASP A 91 -8.63 2.27 -8.35
C ASP A 91 -8.56 0.88 -7.72
N PHE A 92 -7.45 0.17 -7.93
CA PHE A 92 -7.22 -1.14 -7.31
C PHE A 92 -7.20 -1.06 -5.79
N LEU A 93 -6.52 -0.07 -5.22
CA LEU A 93 -6.45 0.12 -3.77
C LEU A 93 -7.82 0.51 -3.19
N ASN A 94 -8.54 1.41 -3.85
CA ASN A 94 -9.91 1.79 -3.47
C ASN A 94 -10.86 0.58 -3.47
N PHE A 95 -10.68 -0.36 -4.40
CA PHE A 95 -11.45 -1.59 -4.44
C PHE A 95 -11.04 -2.60 -3.36
N THR A 96 -9.74 -2.77 -3.11
CA THR A 96 -9.22 -3.85 -2.24
C THR A 96 -9.15 -3.48 -0.77
N ILE A 97 -8.91 -2.22 -0.41
CA ILE A 97 -8.82 -1.75 0.99
C ILE A 97 -10.08 -2.14 1.80
N PRO A 98 -11.32 -1.89 1.33
CA PRO A 98 -12.53 -2.31 2.05
C PRO A 98 -12.65 -3.83 2.20
N LEU A 99 -12.11 -4.61 1.25
CA LEU A 99 -12.11 -6.07 1.32
C LEU A 99 -11.13 -6.57 2.40
N TYR A 100 -9.94 -5.98 2.48
CA TYR A 100 -8.99 -6.29 3.56
C TYR A 100 -9.54 -5.91 4.94
N GLU A 101 -10.21 -4.77 5.05
CA GLU A 101 -10.87 -4.35 6.29
C GLU A 101 -11.97 -5.33 6.69
N LYS A 102 -12.78 -5.80 5.73
CA LYS A 102 -13.85 -6.79 5.96
C LYS A 102 -13.31 -8.13 6.45
N GLU A 103 -12.17 -8.57 5.94
CA GLU A 103 -11.48 -9.80 6.40
C GLU A 103 -10.78 -9.62 7.76
N GLY A 104 -10.87 -8.43 8.37
CA GLY A 104 -10.32 -8.15 9.70
C GLY A 104 -8.80 -7.93 9.72
N LYS A 105 -8.19 -7.56 8.58
CA LYS A 105 -6.78 -7.20 8.52
C LYS A 105 -6.57 -5.89 9.31
N ARG A 106 -5.60 -5.88 10.23
CA ARG A 106 -5.31 -4.73 11.10
C ARG A 106 -4.31 -3.73 10.52
N GLN A 107 -3.39 -4.22 9.70
CA GLN A 107 -2.35 -3.43 9.06
C GLN A 107 -2.22 -3.89 7.61
N LEU A 108 -2.11 -2.95 6.67
CA LEU A 108 -1.83 -3.18 5.26
C LEU A 108 -0.58 -2.40 4.87
N VAL A 109 0.48 -3.09 4.45
CA VAL A 109 1.72 -2.46 3.96
C VAL A 109 1.76 -2.49 2.44
N VAL A 110 1.78 -1.32 1.82
CA VAL A 110 1.83 -1.12 0.37
C VAL A 110 3.21 -0.59 -0.01
N ALA A 111 3.96 -1.38 -0.77
CA ALA A 111 5.32 -1.09 -1.17
C ALA A 111 5.42 -0.76 -2.66
N PHE A 112 6.05 0.36 -2.99
CA PHE A 112 6.32 0.79 -4.37
C PHE A 112 7.80 0.62 -4.68
N GLY A 113 8.11 -0.20 -5.69
CA GLY A 113 9.47 -0.60 -6.01
C GLY A 113 9.99 0.06 -7.28
N CYS A 114 11.09 0.81 -7.17
CA CYS A 114 11.90 1.19 -8.32
C CYS A 114 13.26 0.46 -8.26
N THR A 115 14.19 0.72 -9.18
CA THR A 115 15.52 0.08 -9.11
C THR A 115 16.33 0.58 -7.91
N GLY A 116 16.25 1.88 -7.62
CA GLY A 116 17.16 2.59 -6.69
C GLY A 116 16.63 2.84 -5.28
N GLY A 117 15.31 2.82 -5.08
CA GLY A 117 14.64 3.39 -3.91
C GLY A 117 14.03 4.73 -4.27
#